data_AF-A0A7C2HK56-F1
#
_entry.id   AF-A0A7C2HK56-F1
#
_cell.length_a   1.000
_cell.length_b   1.000
_cell.length_c   1.000
_cell.angle_alpha   90.00
_cell.angle_beta   90.00
_cell.angle_gamma   90.00
#
_symmetry.space_group_name_H-M   'P 1'
#
loop_
_entity.id
_entity.type
_entity.pdbx_description
1 polymer ?
#
loop_
_entity_poly.entity_id
_entity_poly.type
_entity_poly.pdbx_seq_one_letter_code
_entity_poly.pdbx_strand_id
1 'polypeptide(L)'
;MAYRWLLALGAIGVIALLVPPRLWLPPADAQSPNPARLAARATARTSDDDLRRLARRYEMVTHAKSDDVRVLKNANPAVQVLGYELPGGQGEWESDWRAIRDEWFAVDTRGLRLKSSGNFWMLRIGHQGYRSYEVDHIVDLMASAPFDGIWLDVSHPYWAEYERFTNSRGQPTEPAAGIREAWPEDMLAFHRLLRASRGRWWHLMNSWPQAPARYETWRRWLEAYLDEVSGVIQDGFGYNRRRPWAESAWRFQVDEIRRITGWGKVVLSKCPVMDVSGEGARRRLQAFCFASYLLAADGRHAFYEPAYEIGDAHYDEVLYGARLGSPRGAYTKDAGRSLYRRAFDGGLVLVNPSDTRLGNIQLGGAFRTLTGDTVRAISLDPVSAAILLR
;
A
#
# COMPACT_ATOMS: atom_id res chain seq x y z
N MET A 1 -38.74 71.20 9.47
CA MET A 1 -39.10 69.83 9.03
C MET A 1 -37.84 69.14 8.52
N ALA A 2 -37.51 67.88 8.77
CA ALA A 2 -37.86 66.87 9.76
C ALA A 2 -36.90 65.68 9.46
N TYR A 3 -36.18 65.19 10.48
CA TYR A 3 -35.50 63.89 10.64
C TYR A 3 -35.46 62.88 9.48
N ARG A 4 -34.26 62.30 9.23
CA ARG A 4 -34.01 60.84 9.07
C ARG A 4 -32.50 60.56 8.92
N TRP A 5 -31.81 60.12 9.98
CA TRP A 5 -31.65 58.76 10.54
C TRP A 5 -30.38 58.05 10.03
N LEU A 6 -29.47 57.83 10.99
CA LEU A 6 -28.32 56.92 10.95
C LEU A 6 -28.74 55.50 10.58
N LEU A 7 -27.93 54.82 9.77
CA LEU A 7 -27.83 53.36 9.76
C LEU A 7 -26.36 52.96 9.74
N ALA A 8 -25.84 52.74 10.95
CA ALA A 8 -24.68 51.91 11.22
C ALA A 8 -25.21 50.50 11.55
N LEU A 9 -24.92 49.53 10.69
CA LEU A 9 -25.02 48.09 10.94
C LEU A 9 -23.75 47.52 10.32
N GLY A 10 -22.75 47.10 11.10
CA GLY A 10 -22.84 45.93 11.97
C GLY A 10 -22.17 44.76 11.26
N ALA A 11 -20.89 44.89 10.92
CA ALA A 11 -20.09 43.80 10.37
C ALA A 11 -19.78 42.79 11.50
N ILE A 12 -20.66 41.82 11.68
CA ILE A 12 -20.38 40.63 12.49
C ILE A 12 -19.34 39.83 11.70
N GLY A 13 -18.07 40.00 12.06
CA GLY A 13 -16.99 39.12 11.62
C GLY A 13 -17.23 37.72 12.17
N VAL A 14 -17.86 36.87 11.37
CA VAL A 14 -17.84 35.42 11.59
C VAL A 14 -16.40 34.98 11.32
N ILE A 15 -15.58 34.97 12.37
CA ILE A 15 -14.36 34.17 12.39
C ILE A 15 -14.83 32.73 12.37
N ALA A 16 -15.05 32.19 11.16
CA ALA A 16 -15.09 30.76 10.96
C ALA A 16 -13.71 30.27 11.37
N LEU A 17 -13.60 29.76 12.61
CA LEU A 17 -12.50 28.91 13.01
C LEU A 17 -12.53 27.74 12.02
N LEU A 18 -11.72 27.85 10.96
CA LEU A 18 -11.36 26.77 10.08
C LEU A 18 -10.64 25.75 10.96
N VAL A 19 -11.42 24.95 11.68
CA VAL A 19 -10.93 23.67 12.18
C VAL A 19 -10.55 22.94 10.90
N PRO A 20 -9.24 22.69 10.64
CA PRO A 20 -8.85 21.99 9.44
C PRO A 20 -9.66 20.69 9.42
N PRO A 21 -10.31 20.35 8.30
CA PRO A 21 -11.11 19.14 8.24
C PRO A 21 -10.21 18.00 8.70
N ARG A 22 -10.46 17.50 9.92
CA ARG A 22 -9.87 16.26 10.39
C ARG A 22 -10.23 15.27 9.29
N LEU A 23 -9.21 14.71 8.62
CA LEU A 23 -9.39 13.62 7.67
C LEU A 23 -10.31 12.61 8.35
N TRP A 24 -11.57 12.60 7.94
CA TRP A 24 -12.57 11.72 8.50
C TRP A 24 -12.33 10.38 7.86
N LEU A 25 -11.31 9.67 8.36
CA LEU A 25 -11.36 8.23 8.24
C LEU A 25 -12.69 7.80 8.86
N PRO A 26 -13.39 6.82 8.27
CA PRO A 26 -14.47 6.17 9.00
C PRO A 26 -13.93 5.83 10.40
N PRO A 27 -14.72 6.10 11.46
CA PRO A 27 -14.28 5.81 12.83
C PRO A 27 -13.70 4.40 12.82
N ALA A 28 -12.52 4.23 13.42
CA ALA A 28 -11.91 2.92 13.50
C ALA A 28 -12.98 1.98 14.06
N ASP A 29 -13.50 1.09 13.21
CA ASP A 29 -14.53 0.14 13.61
C ASP A 29 -14.03 -0.59 14.85
N ALA A 30 -14.97 -1.05 15.68
CA ALA A 30 -14.66 -1.86 16.86
C ALA A 30 -13.55 -2.86 16.49
N GLN A 31 -12.44 -2.79 17.23
CA GLN A 31 -11.20 -3.48 16.87
C GLN A 31 -11.51 -4.92 16.48
N SER A 32 -11.20 -5.29 15.24
CA SER A 32 -11.41 -6.66 14.78
C SER A 32 -10.68 -7.60 15.75
N PRO A 33 -11.33 -8.65 16.26
CA PRO A 33 -10.65 -9.63 17.08
C PRO A 33 -9.53 -10.35 16.30
N ASN A 34 -9.53 -10.27 14.97
CA ASN A 34 -8.42 -10.72 14.14
C ASN A 34 -7.47 -9.54 13.84
N PRO A 35 -6.19 -9.61 14.24
CA PRO A 35 -5.21 -8.56 13.95
C PRO A 35 -4.90 -8.46 12.45
N ALA A 36 -5.18 -9.51 11.68
CA ALA A 36 -4.99 -9.50 10.24
C ALA A 36 -6.19 -8.90 9.52
N ARG A 37 -5.90 -7.98 8.61
CA ARG A 37 -6.80 -7.53 7.55
C ARG A 37 -6.15 -7.86 6.22
N LEU A 38 -6.89 -8.52 5.35
CA LEU A 38 -6.38 -9.06 4.10
C LEU A 38 -6.88 -8.21 2.94
N ALA A 39 -6.02 -8.11 1.94
CA ALA A 39 -6.31 -7.48 0.66
C ALA A 39 -6.11 -8.49 -0.47
N ALA A 40 -6.84 -8.29 -1.56
CA ALA A 40 -6.62 -9.00 -2.81
C ALA A 40 -6.62 -8.03 -3.99
N ARG A 41 -6.08 -8.49 -5.12
CA ARG A 41 -6.07 -7.74 -6.37
C ARG A 41 -7.07 -8.35 -7.35
N ALA A 42 -7.98 -7.54 -7.86
CA ALA A 42 -8.77 -7.88 -9.05
C ALA A 42 -7.92 -7.68 -10.32
N THR A 43 -8.20 -8.46 -11.35
CA THR A 43 -7.53 -8.35 -12.65
C THR A 43 -8.56 -8.35 -13.76
N ALA A 44 -8.16 -7.96 -14.97
CA ALA A 44 -9.04 -8.03 -16.15
C ALA A 44 -9.53 -9.46 -16.48
N ARG A 45 -8.98 -10.50 -15.85
CA ARG A 45 -9.38 -11.91 -16.02
C ARG A 45 -10.22 -12.45 -14.86
N THR A 46 -10.46 -11.65 -13.82
CA THR A 46 -11.20 -12.09 -12.63
C THR A 46 -12.68 -12.17 -12.98
N SER A 47 -13.28 -13.36 -12.88
CA SER A 47 -14.71 -13.54 -13.18
C SER A 47 -15.59 -12.98 -12.05
N ASP A 48 -16.88 -12.75 -12.33
CA ASP A 48 -17.88 -12.37 -11.33
C ASP A 48 -17.89 -13.31 -10.11
N ASP A 49 -17.79 -14.62 -10.32
CA ASP A 49 -17.77 -15.60 -9.24
C ASP A 49 -16.49 -15.52 -8.42
N ASP A 50 -15.36 -15.18 -9.05
CA ASP A 50 -14.11 -14.91 -8.34
C ASP A 50 -14.22 -13.63 -7.52
N LEU A 51 -14.78 -12.55 -8.08
CA LEU A 51 -15.02 -11.30 -7.36
C LEU A 51 -15.90 -11.54 -6.13
N ARG A 52 -16.99 -12.29 -6.26
CA ARG A 52 -17.84 -12.68 -5.11
C ARG A 52 -17.08 -13.47 -4.06
N ARG A 53 -16.14 -14.34 -4.46
CA ARG A 53 -15.26 -15.06 -3.53
C ARG A 53 -14.26 -14.13 -2.85
N LEU A 54 -13.68 -13.17 -3.58
CA LEU A 54 -12.78 -12.17 -3.01
C LEU A 54 -13.50 -11.32 -1.96
N ALA A 55 -14.68 -10.79 -2.28
CA ALA A 55 -15.48 -9.97 -1.38
C ALA A 55 -15.84 -10.66 -0.05
N ARG A 56 -15.93 -12.00 -0.03
CA ARG A 56 -16.20 -12.79 1.20
C ARG A 56 -14.96 -13.10 2.02
N ARG A 57 -13.77 -13.08 1.43
CA ARG A 57 -12.52 -13.54 2.05
C ARG A 57 -11.58 -12.40 2.45
N TYR A 58 -11.72 -11.24 1.82
CA TYR A 58 -10.82 -10.11 1.99
C TYR A 58 -11.60 -8.87 2.42
N GLU A 59 -10.98 -8.06 3.27
CA GLU A 59 -11.50 -6.77 3.70
C GLU A 59 -11.24 -5.66 2.68
N MET A 60 -10.29 -5.87 1.77
CA MET A 60 -9.95 -4.95 0.69
C MET A 60 -9.76 -5.67 -0.65
N VAL A 61 -10.27 -5.10 -1.73
CA VAL A 61 -9.98 -5.50 -3.10
C VAL A 61 -9.48 -4.30 -3.89
N THR A 62 -8.33 -4.44 -4.55
CA THR A 62 -7.65 -3.39 -5.32
C THR A 62 -7.77 -3.65 -6.83
N HIS A 63 -7.48 -2.64 -7.65
CA HIS A 63 -7.54 -2.72 -9.13
C HIS A 63 -8.91 -3.10 -9.70
N ALA A 64 -9.99 -2.85 -8.96
CA ALA A 64 -11.34 -3.11 -9.45
C ALA A 64 -11.71 -2.09 -10.54
N LYS A 65 -12.40 -2.55 -11.59
CA LYS A 65 -13.08 -1.69 -12.56
C LYS A 65 -14.47 -1.32 -12.06
N SER A 66 -15.09 -0.30 -12.64
CA SER A 66 -16.43 0.17 -12.24
C SER A 66 -17.50 -0.93 -12.21
N ASP A 67 -17.44 -1.89 -13.15
CA ASP A 67 -18.35 -3.04 -13.16
C ASP A 67 -18.03 -4.05 -12.04
N ASP A 68 -16.74 -4.29 -11.77
CA ASP A 68 -16.29 -5.18 -10.68
C ASP A 68 -16.77 -4.67 -9.31
N VAL A 69 -16.73 -3.35 -9.09
CA VAL A 69 -17.16 -2.71 -7.84
C VAL A 69 -18.59 -3.09 -7.50
N ARG A 70 -19.50 -3.11 -8.48
CA ARG A 70 -20.90 -3.47 -8.24
C ARG A 70 -21.02 -4.92 -7.78
N VAL A 71 -20.29 -5.84 -8.42
CA VAL A 71 -20.27 -7.26 -8.03
C VAL A 71 -19.73 -7.43 -6.61
N LEU A 72 -18.61 -6.77 -6.30
CA LEU A 72 -17.96 -6.81 -4.98
C LEU A 72 -18.88 -6.27 -3.89
N LYS A 73 -19.45 -5.06 -4.08
CA LYS A 73 -20.33 -4.40 -3.10
C LYS A 73 -21.65 -5.13 -2.90
N ASN A 74 -22.21 -5.74 -3.95
CA ASN A 74 -23.42 -6.57 -3.81
C ASN A 74 -23.14 -7.85 -2.99
N ALA A 75 -21.94 -8.43 -3.13
CA ALA A 75 -21.56 -9.62 -2.37
C ALA A 75 -21.20 -9.31 -0.90
N ASN A 76 -20.56 -8.16 -0.65
CA ASN A 76 -20.22 -7.69 0.68
C ASN A 76 -20.14 -6.15 0.68
N PRO A 77 -21.16 -5.43 1.17
CA PRO A 77 -21.13 -3.96 1.19
C PRO A 77 -19.97 -3.36 2.00
N ALA A 78 -19.41 -4.12 2.96
CA ALA A 78 -18.33 -3.66 3.85
C ALA A 78 -16.93 -3.83 3.24
N VAL A 79 -16.76 -4.60 2.15
CA VAL A 79 -15.46 -4.74 1.49
C VAL A 79 -15.00 -3.38 0.98
N GLN A 80 -13.74 -3.03 1.24
CA GLN A 80 -13.12 -1.82 0.72
C GLN A 80 -12.69 -2.08 -0.72
N VAL A 81 -13.12 -1.26 -1.67
CA VAL A 81 -12.81 -1.44 -3.08
C VAL A 81 -12.04 -0.23 -3.59
N LEU A 82 -10.81 -0.47 -4.05
CA LEU A 82 -9.93 0.56 -4.56
C LEU A 82 -9.82 0.47 -6.09
N GLY A 83 -10.04 1.59 -6.77
CA GLY A 83 -9.63 1.77 -8.16
C GLY A 83 -8.10 1.83 -8.27
N TYR A 84 -7.58 1.80 -9.48
CA TYR A 84 -6.14 1.84 -9.75
C TYR A 84 -5.84 2.81 -10.88
N GLU A 85 -4.89 3.71 -10.67
CA GLU A 85 -4.41 4.67 -11.68
C GLU A 85 -2.89 4.87 -11.60
N LEU A 86 -2.31 5.43 -12.66
CA LEU A 86 -0.87 5.63 -12.86
C LEU A 86 -0.55 7.10 -13.20
N PRO A 87 -0.72 8.06 -12.29
CA PRO A 87 -0.60 9.49 -12.62
C PRO A 87 0.75 9.89 -13.23
N GLY A 88 1.83 9.15 -12.93
CA GLY A 88 3.14 9.42 -13.50
C GLY A 88 3.44 8.76 -14.85
N GLY A 89 2.61 7.82 -15.32
CA GLY A 89 2.86 7.21 -16.63
C GLY A 89 1.69 6.41 -17.20
N GLN A 90 1.73 6.14 -18.49
CA GLN A 90 0.57 5.62 -19.22
C GLN A 90 0.96 4.46 -20.15
N GLY A 91 0.15 3.42 -20.16
CA GLY A 91 0.24 2.33 -21.13
C GLY A 91 -0.55 2.63 -22.41
N GLU A 92 -0.04 2.24 -23.58
CA GLU A 92 -0.76 2.39 -24.86
C GLU A 92 -2.06 1.56 -24.94
N TRP A 93 -2.20 0.58 -24.05
CA TRP A 93 -3.37 -0.30 -23.95
C TRP A 93 -4.48 0.25 -23.05
N GLU A 94 -4.24 1.36 -22.36
CA GLU A 94 -5.23 1.98 -21.49
C GLU A 94 -6.28 2.72 -22.32
N SER A 95 -7.52 2.72 -21.83
CA SER A 95 -8.68 3.20 -22.60
C SER A 95 -8.60 4.68 -22.96
N ASP A 96 -7.89 5.47 -22.17
CA ASP A 96 -7.76 6.91 -22.28
C ASP A 96 -6.45 7.36 -22.97
N TRP A 97 -5.63 6.42 -23.45
CA TRP A 97 -4.40 6.73 -24.20
C TRP A 97 -4.60 7.76 -25.33
N ARG A 98 -5.76 7.75 -25.99
CA ARG A 98 -6.10 8.68 -27.08
C ARG A 98 -6.35 10.12 -26.61
N ALA A 99 -6.62 10.34 -25.34
CA ALA A 99 -6.78 11.67 -24.75
C ALA A 99 -5.44 12.32 -24.38
N ILE A 100 -4.36 11.53 -24.30
CA ILE A 100 -3.03 12.01 -23.96
C ILE A 100 -2.45 12.85 -25.09
N ARG A 101 -2.00 14.06 -24.74
CA ARG A 101 -1.46 15.04 -25.67
C ARG A 101 0.07 14.97 -25.74
N ASP A 102 0.62 15.30 -26.91
CA ASP A 102 2.07 15.22 -27.17
C ASP A 102 2.91 16.06 -26.19
N GLU A 103 2.41 17.24 -25.81
CA GLU A 103 3.06 18.15 -24.86
C GLU A 103 3.10 17.63 -23.42
N TRP A 104 2.30 16.60 -23.10
CA TRP A 104 2.24 16.01 -21.76
C TRP A 104 3.31 14.95 -21.52
N PHE A 105 3.96 14.43 -22.57
CA PHE A 105 5.01 13.43 -22.40
C PHE A 105 6.28 14.03 -21.80
N ALA A 106 6.90 13.29 -20.87
CA ALA A 106 8.24 13.59 -20.41
C ALA A 106 9.24 13.20 -21.50
N VAL A 107 10.28 14.01 -21.65
CA VAL A 107 11.27 13.85 -22.72
C VAL A 107 12.69 13.78 -22.17
N ASP A 108 13.57 13.11 -22.91
CA ASP A 108 15.00 13.11 -22.68
C ASP A 108 15.64 14.45 -23.10
N THR A 109 16.96 14.57 -22.94
CA THR A 109 17.72 15.77 -23.34
C THR A 109 17.71 16.07 -24.84
N ARG A 110 17.19 15.15 -25.68
CA ARG A 110 17.06 15.29 -27.13
C ARG A 110 15.60 15.54 -27.55
N GLY A 111 14.68 15.69 -26.60
CA GLY A 111 13.26 15.90 -26.87
C GLY A 111 12.50 14.62 -27.26
N LEU A 112 13.06 13.43 -27.02
CA LEU A 112 12.38 12.16 -27.30
C LEU A 112 11.62 11.67 -26.07
N ARG A 113 10.39 11.18 -26.27
CA ARG A 113 9.53 10.67 -25.19
C ARG A 113 10.20 9.53 -24.41
N LEU A 114 9.98 9.50 -23.10
CA LEU A 114 10.54 8.51 -22.18
C LEU A 114 9.56 7.36 -21.94
N LYS A 115 10.08 6.14 -21.94
CA LYS A 115 9.36 4.90 -21.64
C LYS A 115 10.10 4.12 -20.56
N SER A 116 9.40 3.74 -19.49
CA SER A 116 9.94 3.01 -18.36
C SER A 116 10.25 1.54 -18.70
N SER A 117 10.96 0.85 -17.81
CA SER A 117 11.21 -0.59 -17.94
C SER A 117 9.93 -1.43 -17.89
N GLY A 118 8.86 -0.90 -17.29
CA GLY A 118 7.52 -1.47 -17.28
C GLY A 118 6.69 -1.21 -18.54
N ASN A 119 7.29 -0.62 -19.59
CA ASN A 119 6.61 -0.27 -20.85
C ASN A 119 5.54 0.84 -20.69
N PHE A 120 5.65 1.68 -19.67
CA PHE A 120 4.81 2.86 -19.46
C PHE A 120 5.49 4.11 -20.02
N TRP A 121 4.77 4.95 -20.75
CA TRP A 121 5.27 6.27 -21.14
C TRP A 121 5.24 7.21 -19.94
N MET A 122 6.33 7.90 -19.65
CA MET A 122 6.38 8.86 -18.56
C MET A 122 5.64 10.14 -18.93
N LEU A 123 4.73 10.59 -18.07
CA LEU A 123 3.97 11.82 -18.25
C LEU A 123 4.48 12.93 -17.32
N ARG A 124 4.41 14.17 -17.78
CA ARG A 124 4.86 15.36 -17.06
C ARG A 124 3.78 15.80 -16.10
N ILE A 125 3.72 15.20 -14.91
CA ILE A 125 2.78 15.62 -13.85
C ILE A 125 2.97 17.10 -13.42
N GLY A 126 4.11 17.71 -13.78
CA GLY A 126 4.38 19.15 -13.72
C GLY A 126 3.56 20.02 -14.67
N HIS A 127 3.10 19.46 -15.79
CA HIS A 127 2.33 20.18 -16.79
C HIS A 127 0.90 20.41 -16.28
N GLN A 128 0.50 21.67 -16.08
CA GLN A 128 -0.80 22.03 -15.48
C GLN A 128 -1.99 21.38 -16.18
N GLY A 129 -1.99 21.34 -17.53
CA GLY A 129 -3.07 20.74 -18.30
C GLY A 129 -3.19 19.22 -18.09
N TYR A 130 -2.07 18.52 -17.91
CA TYR A 130 -2.08 17.08 -17.66
C TYR A 130 -2.48 16.79 -16.21
N ARG A 131 -1.92 17.54 -15.25
CA ARG A 131 -2.26 17.41 -13.83
C ARG A 131 -3.75 17.60 -13.57
N SER A 132 -4.37 18.59 -14.25
CA SER A 132 -5.80 18.84 -14.11
C SER A 132 -6.62 17.71 -14.74
N TYR A 133 -6.26 17.30 -15.97
CA TYR A 133 -6.86 16.15 -16.64
C TYR A 133 -6.84 14.88 -15.77
N GLU A 134 -5.70 14.55 -15.17
CA GLU A 134 -5.55 13.34 -14.36
C GLU A 134 -6.38 13.40 -13.08
N VAL A 135 -6.43 14.56 -12.41
CA VAL A 135 -7.29 14.72 -11.23
C VAL A 135 -8.77 14.59 -11.60
N ASP A 136 -9.21 15.21 -12.70
CA ASP A 136 -10.59 15.13 -13.17
C ASP A 136 -10.94 13.68 -13.56
N HIS A 137 -10.05 12.98 -14.27
CA HIS A 137 -10.19 11.57 -14.63
C HIS A 137 -10.37 10.68 -13.39
N ILE A 138 -9.54 10.85 -12.36
CA ILE A 138 -9.68 10.10 -11.10
C ILE A 138 -11.02 10.43 -10.41
N VAL A 139 -11.42 11.70 -10.37
CA VAL A 139 -12.70 12.12 -9.76
C VAL A 139 -13.88 11.47 -10.50
N ASP A 140 -13.85 11.46 -11.83
CA ASP A 140 -14.88 10.83 -12.66
C ASP A 140 -14.92 9.31 -12.46
N LEU A 141 -13.76 8.65 -12.39
CA LEU A 141 -13.66 7.23 -12.05
C LEU A 141 -14.34 6.94 -10.70
N MET A 142 -14.00 7.74 -9.68
CA MET A 142 -14.54 7.59 -8.33
C MET A 142 -16.04 7.90 -8.25
N ALA A 143 -16.60 8.67 -9.18
CA ALA A 143 -18.04 8.93 -9.30
C ALA A 143 -18.78 7.82 -10.09
N SER A 144 -18.08 7.08 -10.94
CA SER A 144 -18.69 6.07 -11.84
C SER A 144 -19.22 4.82 -11.14
N ALA A 145 -18.73 4.52 -9.94
CA ALA A 145 -19.10 3.38 -9.11
C ALA A 145 -18.79 3.67 -7.63
N PRO A 146 -19.37 2.93 -6.66
CA PRO A 146 -19.16 3.17 -5.23
C PRO A 146 -17.80 2.66 -4.73
N PHE A 147 -16.72 3.17 -5.31
CA PHE A 147 -15.35 2.95 -4.85
C PHE A 147 -15.15 3.57 -3.46
N ASP A 148 -14.36 2.91 -2.62
CA ASP A 148 -13.96 3.45 -1.31
C ASP A 148 -12.65 4.22 -1.38
N GLY A 149 -11.88 4.07 -2.46
CA GLY A 149 -10.63 4.79 -2.68
C GLY A 149 -9.93 4.51 -3.99
N ILE A 150 -8.75 5.10 -4.12
CA ILE A 150 -7.84 4.92 -5.23
C ILE A 150 -6.48 4.43 -4.73
N TRP A 151 -5.89 3.53 -5.49
CA TRP A 151 -4.47 3.22 -5.51
C TRP A 151 -3.81 4.01 -6.64
N LEU A 152 -2.81 4.83 -6.32
CA LEU A 152 -1.99 5.51 -7.31
C LEU A 152 -0.61 4.87 -7.41
N ASP A 153 -0.37 4.14 -8.48
CA ASP A 153 0.96 3.64 -8.79
C ASP A 153 1.81 4.72 -9.45
N VAL A 154 3.13 4.58 -9.41
CA VAL A 154 4.06 5.55 -10.02
C VAL A 154 3.88 6.97 -9.44
N SER A 155 3.48 7.07 -8.17
CA SER A 155 3.12 8.34 -7.51
C SER A 155 4.07 8.73 -6.37
N HIS A 156 5.22 8.06 -6.25
CA HIS A 156 6.23 8.32 -5.22
C HIS A 156 7.28 9.36 -5.64
N PRO A 157 7.92 10.06 -4.68
CA PRO A 157 8.76 11.22 -4.96
C PRO A 157 10.07 10.92 -5.69
N TYR A 158 10.47 9.66 -5.81
CA TYR A 158 11.78 9.27 -6.34
C TYR A 158 11.70 8.39 -7.60
N TRP A 159 10.54 8.31 -8.25
CA TRP A 159 10.38 7.45 -9.43
C TRP A 159 11.26 7.89 -10.59
N ALA A 160 11.26 9.18 -10.92
CA ALA A 160 12.07 9.74 -12.01
C ALA A 160 13.58 9.56 -11.83
N GLU A 161 14.06 9.36 -10.60
CA GLU A 161 15.48 9.08 -10.33
C GLU A 161 15.81 7.58 -10.40
N TYR A 162 14.87 6.71 -10.04
CA TYR A 162 15.16 5.29 -9.84
C TYR A 162 14.77 4.40 -11.02
N GLU A 163 13.80 4.84 -11.81
CA GLU A 163 13.31 4.09 -12.96
C GLU A 163 14.34 4.09 -14.09
N ARG A 164 14.42 2.98 -14.83
CA ARG A 164 15.26 2.92 -16.03
C ARG A 164 14.42 3.31 -17.22
N PHE A 165 14.85 4.35 -17.93
CA PHE A 165 14.15 4.83 -19.10
C PHE A 165 14.83 4.43 -20.40
N THR A 166 13.99 4.25 -21.41
CA THR A 166 14.37 4.24 -22.82
C THR A 166 13.66 5.40 -23.51
N ASN A 167 14.23 5.95 -24.56
CA ASN A 167 13.52 6.88 -25.41
C ASN A 167 12.56 6.16 -26.37
N SER A 168 11.78 6.91 -27.14
CA SER A 168 10.89 6.39 -28.18
C SER A 168 11.57 5.58 -29.29
N ARG A 169 12.91 5.54 -29.33
CA ARG A 169 13.71 4.69 -30.23
C ARG A 169 14.27 3.43 -29.55
N GLY A 170 13.85 3.16 -28.30
CA GLY A 170 14.33 2.03 -27.51
C GLY A 170 15.75 2.18 -26.96
N GLN A 171 16.35 3.37 -27.04
CA GLN A 171 17.70 3.62 -26.54
C GLN A 171 17.65 3.99 -25.05
N PRO A 172 18.50 3.38 -24.18
CA PRO A 172 18.63 3.81 -22.80
C PRO A 172 18.89 5.31 -22.68
N THR A 173 18.19 5.97 -21.76
CA THR A 173 18.32 7.42 -21.56
C THR A 173 17.83 7.82 -20.17
N GLU A 174 17.96 9.10 -19.84
CA GLU A 174 17.52 9.69 -18.58
C GLU A 174 16.52 10.81 -18.85
N PRO A 175 15.60 11.09 -17.91
CA PRO A 175 14.78 12.29 -17.98
C PRO A 175 15.64 13.55 -18.04
N ALA A 176 15.18 14.57 -18.77
CA ALA A 176 15.82 15.88 -18.72
C ALA A 176 15.93 16.38 -17.26
N ALA A 177 17.04 17.04 -16.90
CA ALA A 177 17.35 17.40 -15.50
C ALA A 177 16.20 18.17 -14.82
N GLY A 178 15.59 19.13 -15.52
CA GLY A 178 14.45 19.89 -15.00
C GLY A 178 13.21 19.03 -14.70
N ILE A 179 12.99 17.92 -15.40
CA ILE A 179 11.91 16.97 -15.09
C ILE A 179 12.28 16.14 -13.85
N ARG A 180 13.51 15.62 -13.81
CA ARG A 180 13.97 14.77 -12.71
C ARG A 180 14.00 15.53 -11.37
N GLU A 181 14.50 16.76 -11.37
CA GLU A 181 14.62 17.60 -10.17
C GLU A 181 13.27 18.14 -9.69
N ALA A 182 12.35 18.45 -10.60
CA ALA A 182 11.02 18.96 -10.25
C ALA A 182 10.03 17.86 -9.83
N TRP A 183 10.30 16.59 -10.19
CA TRP A 183 9.40 15.46 -9.96
C TRP A 183 8.78 15.39 -8.54
N PRO A 184 9.56 15.52 -7.44
CA PRO A 184 9.01 15.41 -6.10
C PRO A 184 8.02 16.55 -5.78
N GLU A 185 8.30 17.77 -6.21
CA GLU A 185 7.39 18.91 -5.98
C GLU A 185 6.16 18.79 -6.88
N ASP A 186 6.34 18.41 -8.14
CA ASP A 186 5.25 18.29 -9.11
C ASP A 186 4.23 17.21 -8.71
N MET A 187 4.72 16.06 -8.24
CA MET A 187 3.86 14.99 -7.77
C MET A 187 3.23 15.31 -6.40
N LEU A 188 3.92 16.04 -5.51
CA LEU A 188 3.29 16.58 -4.29
C LEU A 188 2.15 17.55 -4.62
N ALA A 189 2.35 18.43 -5.61
CA ALA A 189 1.32 19.37 -6.05
C ALA A 189 0.11 18.66 -6.68
N PHE A 190 0.32 17.55 -7.39
CA PHE A 190 -0.75 16.65 -7.81
C PHE A 190 -1.51 16.06 -6.62
N HIS A 191 -0.81 15.51 -5.61
CA HIS A 191 -1.45 14.95 -4.41
C HIS A 191 -2.29 15.98 -3.66
N ARG A 192 -1.81 17.23 -3.56
CA ARG A 192 -2.55 18.36 -2.98
C ARG A 192 -3.81 18.69 -3.77
N LEU A 193 -3.71 18.76 -5.09
CA LEU A 193 -4.85 19.02 -5.95
C LEU A 193 -5.90 17.92 -5.83
N LEU A 194 -5.48 16.66 -5.89
CA LEU A 194 -6.37 15.52 -5.70
C LEU A 194 -7.02 15.51 -4.32
N ARG A 195 -6.26 15.86 -3.27
CA ARG A 195 -6.81 16.01 -1.91
C ARG A 195 -7.86 17.11 -1.83
N ALA A 196 -7.70 18.22 -2.55
CA ALA A 196 -8.67 19.31 -2.57
C ALA A 196 -9.94 18.94 -3.34
N SER A 197 -9.82 18.12 -4.39
CA SER A 197 -10.95 17.67 -5.22
C SER A 197 -11.67 16.42 -4.69
N ARG A 198 -11.03 15.63 -3.81
CA ARG A 198 -11.62 14.39 -3.33
C ARG A 198 -12.74 14.61 -2.32
N GLY A 199 -13.71 13.71 -2.38
CA GLY A 199 -14.69 13.50 -1.33
C GLY A 199 -14.11 12.67 -0.17
N ARG A 200 -14.88 11.67 0.28
CA ARG A 200 -14.57 10.88 1.48
C ARG A 200 -13.76 9.61 1.22
N TRP A 201 -13.20 9.47 0.03
CA TRP A 201 -12.53 8.24 -0.40
C TRP A 201 -11.04 8.22 -0.06
N TRP A 202 -10.49 7.01 0.09
CA TRP A 202 -9.09 6.78 0.37
C TRP A 202 -8.22 7.12 -0.83
N HIS A 203 -7.05 7.68 -0.55
CA HIS A 203 -6.03 7.99 -1.54
C HIS A 203 -4.73 7.33 -1.07
N LEU A 204 -4.31 6.26 -1.74
CA LEU A 204 -3.09 5.52 -1.39
C LEU A 204 -1.99 5.73 -2.44
N MET A 205 -0.80 6.14 -1.99
CA MET A 205 0.39 6.29 -2.83
C MET A 205 1.23 5.01 -2.86
N ASN A 206 1.74 4.62 -4.02
CA ASN A 206 2.79 3.62 -4.19
C ASN A 206 4.10 4.24 -4.72
N SER A 207 5.30 3.87 -4.26
CA SER A 207 5.66 2.95 -3.17
C SER A 207 6.29 3.68 -1.99
N TRP A 208 5.99 3.23 -0.77
CA TRP A 208 6.76 3.56 0.42
C TRP A 208 8.15 2.87 0.41
N PRO A 209 9.22 3.49 0.93
CA PRO A 209 10.54 2.88 0.95
C PRO A 209 10.59 1.55 1.71
N GLN A 210 11.48 0.66 1.26
CA GLN A 210 11.68 -0.67 1.86
C GLN A 210 12.93 -0.75 2.76
N ALA A 211 13.73 0.32 2.83
CA ALA A 211 14.99 0.34 3.56
C ALA A 211 15.28 1.73 4.16
N PRO A 212 15.98 1.81 5.31
CA PRO A 212 16.27 3.07 5.99
C PRO A 212 16.99 4.08 5.11
N ALA A 213 18.05 3.66 4.40
CA ALA A 213 18.85 4.57 3.59
C ALA A 213 18.00 5.34 2.56
N ARG A 214 17.04 4.65 1.91
CA ARG A 214 16.13 5.29 0.95
C ARG A 214 15.15 6.25 1.64
N TYR A 215 14.64 5.87 2.83
CA TYR A 215 13.82 6.78 3.61
C TYR A 215 14.60 8.05 3.99
N GLU A 216 15.82 7.92 4.49
CA GLU A 216 16.65 9.06 4.88
C GLU A 216 16.89 10.03 3.73
N THR A 217 17.24 9.53 2.54
CA THR A 217 17.45 10.36 1.34
C THR A 217 16.20 11.16 0.97
N TRP A 218 15.01 10.59 1.15
CA TRP A 218 13.74 11.14 0.66
C TRP A 218 12.78 11.60 1.77
N ARG A 219 13.23 11.63 3.02
CA ARG A 219 12.38 11.75 4.21
C ARG A 219 11.45 12.95 4.11
N ARG A 220 12.00 14.12 3.80
CA ARG A 220 11.24 15.37 3.67
C ARG A 220 10.06 15.23 2.71
N TRP A 221 10.29 14.65 1.54
CA TRP A 221 9.25 14.46 0.54
C TRP A 221 8.24 13.41 0.97
N LEU A 222 8.71 12.28 1.49
CA LEU A 222 7.84 11.20 1.94
C LEU A 222 6.89 11.62 3.06
N GLU A 223 7.37 12.40 4.02
CA GLU A 223 6.56 12.96 5.09
C GLU A 223 5.54 13.97 4.54
N ALA A 224 5.97 14.88 3.65
CA ALA A 224 5.07 15.83 3.00
C ALA A 224 3.97 15.14 2.17
N TYR A 225 4.29 14.06 1.45
CA TYR A 225 3.30 13.28 0.72
C TYR A 225 2.35 12.57 1.66
N LEU A 226 2.87 12.00 2.76
CA LEU A 226 2.07 11.29 3.75
C LEU A 226 1.01 12.20 4.39
N ASP A 227 1.27 13.51 4.51
CA ASP A 227 0.29 14.50 4.96
C ASP A 227 -0.89 14.68 4.00
N GLU A 228 -0.67 14.48 2.69
CA GLU A 228 -1.69 14.69 1.65
C GLU A 228 -2.54 13.45 1.35
N VAL A 229 -1.97 12.25 1.56
CA VAL A 229 -2.62 10.98 1.24
C VAL A 229 -3.34 10.35 2.45
N SER A 230 -4.24 9.39 2.20
CA SER A 230 -4.85 8.58 3.28
C SER A 230 -3.94 7.47 3.76
N GLY A 231 -2.96 7.07 2.95
CA GLY A 231 -2.08 5.95 3.27
C GLY A 231 -1.11 5.64 2.16
N VAL A 232 -0.37 4.55 2.34
CA VAL A 232 0.72 4.16 1.45
C VAL A 232 0.66 2.68 1.14
N ILE A 233 1.28 2.32 0.02
CA ILE A 233 1.48 0.94 -0.39
C ILE A 233 2.96 0.63 -0.27
N GLN A 234 3.25 -0.52 0.31
CA GLN A 234 4.60 -1.03 0.44
C GLN A 234 4.74 -2.29 -0.40
N ASP A 235 5.02 -2.10 -1.69
CA ASP A 235 5.40 -3.20 -2.59
C ASP A 235 6.74 -3.77 -2.16
N GLY A 236 6.93 -5.09 -2.17
CA GLY A 236 8.17 -5.72 -1.69
C GLY A 236 8.28 -5.85 -0.17
N PHE A 237 7.16 -5.79 0.57
CA PHE A 237 7.12 -6.05 2.01
C PHE A 237 7.64 -7.45 2.35
N GLY A 238 8.57 -7.55 3.30
CA GLY A 238 9.07 -8.81 3.84
C GLY A 238 10.08 -9.52 2.94
N TYR A 239 9.82 -9.57 1.62
CA TYR A 239 10.67 -10.24 0.62
C TYR A 239 10.82 -9.39 -0.65
N ASN A 240 12.04 -9.27 -1.17
CA ASN A 240 12.33 -8.45 -2.35
C ASN A 240 12.25 -9.28 -3.63
N ARG A 241 11.04 -9.72 -4.01
CA ARG A 241 10.72 -10.48 -5.24
C ARG A 241 11.48 -11.79 -5.36
N ARG A 242 12.79 -11.74 -5.57
CA ARG A 242 13.72 -12.85 -5.78
C ARG A 242 14.60 -13.18 -4.58
N ARG A 243 14.77 -12.26 -3.62
CA ARG A 243 15.71 -12.45 -2.50
C ARG A 243 15.18 -11.87 -1.19
N PRO A 244 15.64 -12.38 -0.03
CA PRO A 244 15.30 -11.77 1.25
C PRO A 244 15.92 -10.37 1.38
N TRP A 245 15.28 -9.55 2.22
CA TRP A 245 15.89 -8.31 2.69
C TRP A 245 16.97 -8.60 3.74
N ALA A 246 17.98 -7.73 3.83
CA ALA A 246 18.80 -7.67 5.02
C ALA A 246 17.91 -7.43 6.25
N GLU A 247 18.24 -8.03 7.38
CA GLU A 247 17.41 -7.95 8.60
C GLU A 247 17.08 -6.51 9.00
N SER A 248 18.02 -5.56 8.83
CA SER A 248 17.79 -4.14 9.11
C SER A 248 16.73 -3.50 8.21
N ALA A 249 16.70 -3.85 6.92
CA ALA A 249 15.69 -3.39 5.97
C ALA A 249 14.34 -4.08 6.23
N TRP A 250 14.33 -5.38 6.48
CA TRP A 250 13.12 -6.10 6.89
C TRP A 250 12.51 -5.49 8.16
N ARG A 251 13.32 -5.22 9.19
CA ARG A 251 12.84 -4.64 10.45
C ARG A 251 12.28 -3.24 10.24
N PHE A 252 12.98 -2.41 9.47
CA PHE A 252 12.50 -1.09 9.09
C PHE A 252 11.09 -1.15 8.50
N GLN A 253 10.83 -2.08 7.61
CA GLN A 253 9.50 -2.27 7.00
C GLN A 253 8.41 -2.60 8.04
N VAL A 254 8.70 -3.49 8.99
CA VAL A 254 7.77 -3.83 10.09
C VAL A 254 7.51 -2.61 10.99
N ASP A 255 8.56 -1.86 11.31
CA ASP A 255 8.46 -0.66 12.15
C ASP A 255 7.70 0.48 11.45
N GLU A 256 7.90 0.66 10.15
CA GLU A 256 7.22 1.67 9.36
C GLU A 256 5.71 1.44 9.28
N ILE A 257 5.25 0.19 9.15
CA ILE A 257 3.82 -0.11 9.22
C ILE A 257 3.25 0.42 10.55
N ARG A 258 3.91 0.15 11.67
CA ARG A 258 3.45 0.60 13.00
C ARG A 258 3.49 2.11 13.15
N ARG A 259 4.52 2.76 12.62
CA ARG A 259 4.68 4.22 12.67
C ARG A 259 3.58 4.91 11.88
N ILE A 260 3.32 4.47 10.66
CA ILE A 260 2.34 5.07 9.74
C ILE A 260 0.91 4.80 10.23
N THR A 261 0.58 3.58 10.66
CA THR A 261 -0.74 3.32 11.25
C THR A 261 -0.94 4.03 12.58
N GLY A 262 0.13 4.29 13.34
CA GLY A 262 0.11 5.15 14.53
C GLY A 262 -0.27 6.61 14.23
N TRP A 263 -0.06 7.08 13.00
CA TRP A 263 -0.55 8.37 12.51
C TRP A 263 -1.98 8.32 11.96
N GLY A 264 -2.66 7.18 12.10
CA GLY A 264 -3.98 6.96 11.52
C GLY A 264 -3.94 6.89 9.99
N LYS A 265 -2.84 6.44 9.39
CA LYS A 265 -2.74 6.28 7.94
C LYS A 265 -2.90 4.81 7.56
N VAL A 266 -3.48 4.55 6.40
CA VAL A 266 -3.60 3.19 5.84
C VAL A 266 -2.25 2.70 5.32
N VAL A 267 -1.93 1.44 5.56
CA VAL A 267 -0.77 0.78 4.94
C VAL A 267 -1.24 -0.50 4.25
N LEU A 268 -0.98 -0.62 2.96
CA LEU A 268 -1.15 -1.86 2.22
C LEU A 268 0.22 -2.50 1.98
N SER A 269 0.50 -3.60 2.69
CA SER A 269 1.75 -4.34 2.58
C SER A 269 1.62 -5.48 1.58
N LYS A 270 2.53 -5.53 0.59
CA LYS A 270 2.51 -6.55 -0.45
C LYS A 270 3.83 -7.29 -0.50
N CYS A 271 3.79 -8.62 -0.48
CA CYS A 271 4.99 -9.45 -0.59
C CYS A 271 5.07 -10.11 -1.98
N PRO A 272 5.47 -9.41 -3.05
CA PRO A 272 5.70 -10.05 -4.34
C PRO A 272 6.79 -11.11 -4.21
N VAL A 273 6.52 -12.31 -4.72
CA VAL A 273 7.48 -13.40 -4.76
C VAL A 273 7.60 -13.87 -6.21
N MET A 274 8.83 -13.98 -6.70
CA MET A 274 9.15 -14.41 -8.05
C MET A 274 10.13 -15.57 -7.98
N ASP A 275 10.05 -16.45 -8.97
CA ASP A 275 11.04 -17.49 -9.22
C ASP A 275 11.21 -18.49 -8.05
N VAL A 276 10.13 -18.75 -7.29
CA VAL A 276 10.14 -19.73 -6.19
C VAL A 276 9.58 -21.06 -6.66
N SER A 277 10.48 -21.99 -6.92
CA SER A 277 10.12 -23.36 -7.29
C SER A 277 9.75 -24.20 -6.07
N GLY A 278 8.63 -24.91 -6.15
CA GLY A 278 8.22 -25.91 -5.18
C GLY A 278 7.26 -25.39 -4.12
N GLU A 279 6.19 -26.15 -3.88
CA GLU A 279 5.09 -25.77 -2.99
C GLU A 279 5.54 -25.51 -1.54
N GLY A 280 6.48 -26.31 -1.03
CA GLY A 280 7.03 -26.12 0.32
C GLY A 280 7.78 -24.79 0.49
N ALA A 281 8.56 -24.37 -0.52
CA ALA A 281 9.27 -23.10 -0.48
C ALA A 281 8.30 -21.92 -0.58
N ARG A 282 7.25 -22.04 -1.41
CA ARG A 282 6.18 -21.05 -1.54
C ARG A 282 5.41 -20.86 -0.24
N ARG A 283 4.95 -21.96 0.38
CA ARG A 283 4.25 -21.92 1.68
C ARG A 283 5.12 -21.33 2.78
N ARG A 284 6.41 -21.68 2.82
CA ARG A 284 7.36 -21.10 3.79
C ARG A 284 7.46 -19.59 3.65
N LEU A 285 7.57 -19.08 2.42
CA LEU A 285 7.65 -17.63 2.16
C LEU A 285 6.33 -16.90 2.41
N GLN A 286 5.19 -17.51 2.07
CA GLN A 286 3.87 -16.98 2.43
C GLN A 286 3.73 -16.84 3.95
N ALA A 287 4.06 -17.89 4.70
CA ALA A 287 4.05 -17.86 6.16
C ALA A 287 5.03 -16.81 6.71
N PHE A 288 6.24 -16.70 6.15
CA PHE A 288 7.22 -15.69 6.55
C PHE A 288 6.71 -14.26 6.36
N CYS A 289 6.17 -13.95 5.17
CA CYS A 289 5.66 -12.61 4.88
C CYS A 289 4.42 -12.27 5.72
N PHE A 290 3.47 -13.20 5.85
CA PHE A 290 2.29 -12.98 6.67
C PHE A 290 2.62 -12.81 8.16
N ALA A 291 3.48 -13.67 8.70
CA ALA A 291 3.95 -13.55 10.08
C ALA A 291 4.73 -12.24 10.32
N SER A 292 5.52 -11.78 9.35
CA SER A 292 6.20 -10.48 9.41
C SER A 292 5.19 -9.34 9.50
N TYR A 293 4.10 -9.39 8.71
CA TYR A 293 3.01 -8.43 8.80
C TYR A 293 2.32 -8.48 10.17
N LEU A 294 2.08 -9.67 10.73
CA LEU A 294 1.49 -9.84 12.06
C LEU A 294 2.36 -9.22 13.19
N LEU A 295 3.68 -9.11 13.01
CA LEU A 295 4.51 -8.37 13.97
C LEU A 295 4.17 -6.87 14.05
N ALA A 296 3.60 -6.30 13.00
CA ALA A 296 3.20 -4.90 12.93
C ALA A 296 1.68 -4.69 13.11
N ALA A 297 0.85 -5.58 12.57
CA ALA A 297 -0.60 -5.40 12.47
C ALA A 297 -1.30 -5.34 13.83
N ASP A 298 -2.33 -4.51 13.94
CA ASP A 298 -3.10 -4.30 15.18
C ASP A 298 -4.62 -4.41 14.98
N GLY A 299 -5.03 -4.93 13.82
CA GLY A 299 -6.43 -5.05 13.41
C GLY A 299 -7.03 -3.75 12.86
N ARG A 300 -6.25 -2.67 12.67
CA ARG A 300 -6.75 -1.37 12.22
C ARG A 300 -6.33 -1.02 10.80
N HIS A 301 -5.35 -0.15 10.63
CA HIS A 301 -5.08 0.51 9.35
C HIS A 301 -4.06 -0.23 8.47
N ALA A 302 -3.60 -1.42 8.86
CA ALA A 302 -2.66 -2.22 8.07
C ALA A 302 -3.40 -3.37 7.37
N PHE A 303 -3.26 -3.46 6.05
CA PHE A 303 -3.77 -4.55 5.21
C PHE A 303 -2.60 -5.34 4.63
N TYR A 304 -2.79 -6.64 4.45
CA TYR A 304 -1.82 -7.54 3.85
C TYR A 304 -2.38 -8.14 2.56
N GLU A 305 -1.68 -7.91 1.44
CA GLU A 305 -1.92 -8.64 0.21
C GLU A 305 -1.01 -9.89 0.18
N PRO A 306 -1.59 -11.11 0.19
CA PRO A 306 -0.87 -12.37 0.17
C PRO A 306 0.26 -12.45 -0.85
N ALA A 307 1.33 -13.14 -0.47
CA ALA A 307 2.47 -13.34 -1.35
C ALA A 307 2.05 -14.10 -2.62
N TYR A 308 2.39 -13.51 -3.77
CA TYR A 308 1.94 -13.92 -5.10
C TYR A 308 3.12 -14.24 -6.01
N GLU A 309 2.95 -15.25 -6.88
CA GLU A 309 3.40 -15.16 -8.28
C GLU A 309 2.31 -14.34 -8.99
N ILE A 310 2.68 -13.31 -9.77
CA ILE A 310 1.76 -12.30 -10.30
C ILE A 310 0.56 -12.97 -11.02
N GLY A 311 -0.63 -12.96 -10.40
CA GLY A 311 -1.89 -13.38 -11.03
C GLY A 311 -2.60 -14.62 -10.47
N ASP A 312 -2.03 -15.35 -9.49
CA ASP A 312 -2.64 -16.59 -8.96
C ASP A 312 -2.53 -16.71 -7.43
N ALA A 313 -3.03 -15.71 -6.71
CA ALA A 313 -3.02 -15.71 -5.25
C ALA A 313 -4.02 -16.74 -4.70
N HIS A 314 -3.53 -17.93 -4.33
CA HIS A 314 -4.31 -18.90 -3.57
C HIS A 314 -4.51 -18.40 -2.12
N TYR A 315 -5.77 -18.32 -1.69
CA TYR A 315 -6.09 -18.06 -0.28
C TYR A 315 -5.83 -19.32 0.54
N ASP A 316 -4.79 -19.31 1.36
CA ASP A 316 -4.51 -20.38 2.32
C ASP A 316 -5.40 -20.20 3.55
N GLU A 317 -6.52 -20.94 3.60
CA GLU A 317 -7.49 -20.89 4.70
C GLU A 317 -6.88 -21.24 6.06
N VAL A 318 -5.85 -22.10 6.09
CA VAL A 318 -5.18 -22.53 7.32
C VAL A 318 -4.26 -21.42 7.83
N LEU A 319 -3.49 -20.81 6.94
CA LEU A 319 -2.56 -19.73 7.29
C LEU A 319 -3.29 -18.45 7.68
N TYR A 320 -4.20 -17.98 6.82
CA TYR A 320 -4.86 -16.69 6.99
C TYR A 320 -6.06 -16.74 7.93
N GLY A 321 -6.63 -17.94 8.17
CA GLY A 321 -7.73 -18.18 9.12
C GLY A 321 -7.29 -18.35 10.58
N ALA A 322 -5.99 -18.21 10.89
CA ALA A 322 -5.47 -18.39 12.24
C ALA A 322 -6.12 -17.41 13.25
N ARG A 323 -6.81 -17.95 14.25
CA ARG A 323 -7.55 -17.18 15.27
C ARG A 323 -6.62 -16.73 16.42
N LEU A 324 -5.74 -15.77 16.13
CA LEU A 324 -4.75 -15.28 17.09
C LEU A 324 -5.34 -14.38 18.19
N GLY A 325 -6.46 -13.68 17.95
CA GLY A 325 -6.95 -12.68 18.89
C GLY A 325 -6.12 -11.39 18.88
N SER A 326 -6.39 -10.47 19.80
CA SER A 326 -5.68 -9.19 19.85
C SER A 326 -4.19 -9.34 20.23
N PRO A 327 -3.31 -8.46 19.74
CA PRO A 327 -1.90 -8.47 20.13
C PRO A 327 -1.75 -8.00 21.59
N ARG A 328 -0.91 -8.69 22.37
CA ARG A 328 -0.65 -8.36 23.79
C ARG A 328 0.43 -7.30 24.00
N GLY A 329 0.90 -6.69 22.92
CA GLY A 329 1.95 -5.67 22.96
C GLY A 329 2.67 -5.53 21.63
N ALA A 330 3.79 -4.81 21.68
CA ALA A 330 4.76 -4.75 20.58
C ALA A 330 5.46 -6.10 20.38
N TYR A 331 6.02 -6.32 19.19
CA TYR A 331 6.95 -7.43 19.01
C TYR A 331 8.25 -7.18 19.80
N THR A 332 8.97 -8.24 20.14
CA THR A 332 10.30 -8.19 20.76
C THR A 332 11.31 -8.99 19.93
N LYS A 333 12.60 -8.69 20.10
CA LYS A 333 13.73 -9.43 19.53
C LYS A 333 14.47 -10.16 20.64
N ASP A 334 14.80 -11.43 20.43
CA ASP A 334 15.68 -12.16 21.35
C ASP A 334 17.11 -11.61 21.32
N ALA A 335 17.69 -11.41 22.49
CA ALA A 335 19.08 -10.97 22.60
C ALA A 335 20.03 -11.94 21.87
N GLY A 336 20.91 -11.40 21.02
CA GLY A 336 21.91 -12.17 20.29
C GLY A 336 21.39 -13.09 19.19
N ARG A 337 20.08 -13.09 18.88
CA ARG A 337 19.48 -13.94 17.83
C ARG A 337 18.59 -13.11 16.90
N SER A 338 18.51 -13.51 15.64
CA SER A 338 17.53 -12.96 14.69
C SER A 338 16.14 -13.59 14.86
N LEU A 339 15.68 -13.73 16.11
CA LEU A 339 14.34 -14.22 16.43
C LEU A 339 13.46 -13.06 16.88
N TYR A 340 12.42 -12.80 16.12
CA TYR A 340 11.41 -11.81 16.44
C TYR A 340 10.13 -12.52 16.86
N ARG A 341 9.49 -12.03 17.93
CA ARG A 341 8.29 -12.67 18.48
C ARG A 341 7.22 -11.65 18.85
N ARG A 342 5.96 -12.03 18.68
CA ARG A 342 4.82 -11.25 19.18
C ARG A 342 3.75 -12.17 19.74
N ALA A 343 3.34 -11.88 20.97
CA ALA A 343 2.27 -12.61 21.64
C ALA A 343 0.91 -12.02 21.28
N PHE A 344 -0.06 -12.91 21.12
CA PHE A 344 -1.46 -12.60 20.91
C PHE A 344 -2.29 -13.35 21.96
N ASP A 345 -3.57 -13.04 22.07
CA ASP A 345 -4.44 -13.68 23.05
C ASP A 345 -4.54 -15.19 22.91
N GLY A 346 -4.68 -15.65 21.67
CA GLY A 346 -4.79 -17.05 21.28
C GLY A 346 -3.51 -17.67 20.75
N GLY A 347 -2.36 -16.98 20.78
CA GLY A 347 -1.17 -17.53 20.13
C GLY A 347 0.14 -16.75 20.26
N LEU A 348 1.11 -17.20 19.47
CA LEU A 348 2.47 -16.67 19.39
C LEU A 348 2.92 -16.68 17.93
N VAL A 349 3.43 -15.55 17.45
CA VAL A 349 4.07 -15.44 16.14
C VAL A 349 5.58 -15.33 16.33
N LEU A 350 6.33 -16.08 15.55
CA LEU A 350 7.80 -16.13 15.55
C LEU A 350 8.31 -15.93 14.12
N VAL A 351 9.30 -15.06 13.93
CA VAL A 351 9.89 -14.77 12.61
C VAL A 351 11.41 -14.81 12.69
N ASN A 352 12.03 -15.51 11.72
CA ASN A 352 13.46 -15.50 11.46
C ASN A 352 13.73 -14.86 10.09
N PRO A 353 14.11 -13.58 10.04
CA PRO A 353 14.46 -12.91 8.79
C PRO A 353 15.90 -13.15 8.33
N SER A 354 16.72 -13.87 9.12
CA SER A 354 18.13 -14.09 8.78
C SER A 354 18.31 -15.23 7.77
N ASP A 355 19.52 -15.33 7.22
CA ASP A 355 19.97 -16.42 6.36
C ASP A 355 20.42 -17.67 7.15
N THR A 356 20.29 -17.65 8.48
CA THR A 356 20.80 -18.67 9.37
C THR A 356 19.66 -19.39 10.09
N ARG A 357 19.75 -20.72 10.18
CA ARG A 357 18.78 -21.55 10.90
C ARG A 357 18.85 -21.30 12.41
N LEU A 358 17.69 -21.16 13.04
CA LEU A 358 17.55 -21.05 14.48
C LEU A 358 17.04 -22.36 15.06
N GLY A 359 17.90 -23.08 15.78
CA GLY A 359 17.53 -24.33 16.45
C GLY A 359 16.92 -24.14 17.84
N ASN A 360 16.14 -25.13 18.27
CA ASN A 360 15.69 -25.37 19.65
C ASN A 360 15.15 -24.13 20.39
N ILE A 361 14.29 -23.36 19.73
CA ILE A 361 13.63 -22.19 20.30
C ILE A 361 12.61 -22.67 21.34
N GLN A 362 12.90 -22.42 22.62
CA GLN A 362 11.99 -22.74 23.72
C GLN A 362 10.79 -21.79 23.71
N LEU A 363 9.57 -22.33 23.82
CA LEU A 363 8.34 -21.55 23.75
C LEU A 363 7.82 -21.10 25.12
N GLY A 364 8.36 -21.66 26.21
CA GLY A 364 7.89 -21.38 27.58
C GLY A 364 6.52 -22.00 27.92
N GLY A 365 5.99 -22.87 27.04
CA GLY A 365 4.70 -23.52 27.20
C GLY A 365 4.43 -24.49 26.04
N ALA A 366 3.31 -25.20 26.11
CA ALA A 366 2.80 -25.98 24.99
C ALA A 366 1.99 -25.07 24.06
N PHE A 367 2.22 -25.20 22.76
CA PHE A 367 1.45 -24.54 21.71
C PHE A 367 1.08 -25.57 20.64
N ARG A 368 0.06 -25.27 19.83
CA ARG A 368 -0.31 -26.03 18.64
C ARG A 368 0.21 -25.34 17.38
N THR A 369 0.78 -26.11 16.46
CA THR A 369 1.04 -25.64 15.09
C THR A 369 -0.28 -25.40 14.38
N LEU A 370 -0.27 -24.72 13.22
CA LEU A 370 -1.46 -24.60 12.37
C LEU A 370 -2.00 -25.95 11.84
N THR A 371 -1.17 -27.00 11.85
CA THR A 371 -1.56 -28.38 11.52
C THR A 371 -2.09 -29.17 12.72
N GLY A 372 -2.04 -28.61 13.94
CA GLY A 372 -2.59 -29.20 15.16
C GLY A 372 -1.57 -29.89 16.08
N ASP A 373 -0.31 -29.99 15.69
CA ASP A 373 0.73 -30.66 16.48
C ASP A 373 1.08 -29.85 17.72
N THR A 374 1.17 -30.52 18.88
CA THR A 374 1.58 -29.86 20.12
C THR A 374 3.11 -29.80 20.21
N VAL A 375 3.65 -28.60 20.36
CA VAL A 375 5.08 -28.31 20.44
C VAL A 375 5.42 -27.50 21.70
N ARG A 376 6.61 -27.74 22.25
CA ARG A 376 7.20 -26.94 23.35
C ARG A 376 8.49 -26.22 22.95
N ALA A 377 9.09 -26.68 21.86
CA ALA A 377 10.23 -26.06 21.20
C ALA A 377 10.09 -26.25 19.69
N ILE A 378 10.64 -25.32 18.91
CA ILE A 378 10.67 -25.41 17.44
C ILE A 378 12.06 -25.06 16.90
N SER A 379 12.27 -25.32 15.61
CA SER A 379 13.37 -24.73 14.86
C SER A 379 12.80 -23.91 13.70
N LEU A 380 13.45 -22.79 13.37
CA LEU A 380 13.09 -21.96 12.23
C LEU A 380 14.24 -21.97 11.22
N ASP A 381 13.93 -22.33 9.98
CA ASP A 381 14.86 -22.22 8.87
C ASP A 381 15.14 -20.75 8.52
N PRO A 382 16.15 -20.46 7.69
CA PRO A 382 16.34 -19.12 7.12
C PRO A 382 15.07 -18.59 6.46
N VAL A 383 14.78 -17.30 6.65
CA VAL A 383 13.64 -16.61 6.02
C VAL A 383 12.33 -17.41 6.21
N SER A 384 12.02 -17.71 7.46
CA SER A 384 10.88 -18.53 7.84
C SER A 384 10.18 -17.99 9.07
N ALA A 385 8.99 -18.50 9.34
CA ALA A 385 8.19 -18.11 10.49
C ALA A 385 7.37 -19.30 11.02
N ALA A 386 6.91 -19.16 12.26
CA ALA A 386 5.91 -20.03 12.84
C ALA A 386 4.77 -19.19 13.43
N ILE A 387 3.54 -19.62 13.16
CA ILE A 387 2.34 -19.12 13.80
C ILE A 387 1.81 -20.26 14.66
N LEU A 388 1.71 -20.02 15.97
CA LEU A 388 1.41 -21.03 16.97
C LEU A 388 0.18 -20.62 17.76
N LEU A 389 -0.73 -21.57 17.99
CA LEU A 389 -1.99 -21.40 18.72
C LEU A 389 -1.86 -21.96 20.15
N ARG A 390 -2.64 -21.44 21.09
CA ARG A 390 -2.66 -21.94 22.48
C ARG A 390 -3.52 -23.20 22.66
#